data_AF-A0A433QKW8-F1
#
_entry.id   AF-A0A433QKW8-F1
#
_cell.length_a   1.000
_cell.length_b   1.000
_cell.length_c   1.000
_cell.angle_alpha   90.00
_cell.angle_beta   90.00
_cell.angle_gamma   90.00
#
_symmetry.space_group_name_H-M   'P 1'
#
loop_
_entity.id
_entity.type
_entity.pdbx_description
1 polymer ?
#
loop_
_entity_poly.entity_id
_entity_poly.type
_entity_poly.pdbx_seq_one_letter_code
_entity_poly.pdbx_strand_id
1 'polypeptide(L)'
;VKENGNDDTVPESPYSIDILLPSPSPSSSPQRAHVAKHFVALSTNTKEVTKFGIDARNMFAFWDWVGGRYSLWSAIGLSIAIFIGYENFHELLLGAHEMDNHFKTAPLEQNIPILLALMGILYNNFFGAQTHAILPYDQYMHRFPAYFQQVGVGDMESNGKHVSRSGEEVQTSTGPIIWGEPGTNGQHAFYQLIHQGTKLVPCDFLAPVETHNPIAGGRHHDILLSNFFAQTEALMAGKTEAQVRAELAADPSIASHQVEKIVPHKVFTGNKPTNSIMFQKLTPATLGSLIAMYEHKIFVQGVIWDINSFDQWGVELGKQLAKAILPELGSDGVHVASHDASTNGLINFYKTHKKQY
;
A
#
# COMPACT_ATOMS: atom_id res chain seq x y z
N VAL A 1 -2.37 -6.73 27.68
CA VAL A 1 -3.29 -6.34 28.77
C VAL A 1 -2.91 -4.92 29.20
N LYS A 2 -3.65 -3.89 28.77
CA LYS A 2 -3.50 -2.55 29.38
C LYS A 2 -4.28 -2.56 30.69
N GLU A 3 -3.59 -2.25 31.79
CA GLU A 3 -4.22 -1.91 33.06
C GLU A 3 -4.04 -0.42 33.28
N ASN A 4 -5.12 0.24 33.69
CA ASN A 4 -5.27 1.66 33.89
C ASN A 4 -4.18 2.26 34.78
N GLY A 5 -3.64 3.40 34.37
CA GLY A 5 -2.93 4.34 35.23
C GLY A 5 -3.16 5.75 34.71
N ASN A 6 -3.95 6.54 35.45
CA ASN A 6 -3.96 8.00 35.32
C ASN A 6 -2.54 8.51 35.58
N ASP A 7 -1.92 9.15 34.60
CA ASP A 7 -0.94 10.20 34.87
C ASP A 7 -0.86 11.17 33.69
N ASP A 8 -1.07 12.45 33.98
CA ASP A 8 -1.03 13.57 33.04
C ASP A 8 0.42 13.87 32.64
N THR A 9 1.02 13.11 31.71
CA THR A 9 2.24 13.54 31.00
C THR A 9 2.37 12.88 29.62
N VAL A 10 2.28 13.71 28.57
CA VAL A 10 2.63 13.45 27.15
C VAL A 10 1.88 12.28 26.48
N PRO A 11 1.10 12.50 25.41
CA PRO A 11 0.39 11.41 24.74
C PRO A 11 1.40 10.36 24.26
N GLU A 12 1.23 9.12 24.74
CA GLU A 12 1.97 7.95 24.26
C GLU A 12 1.94 7.93 22.72
N SER A 13 3.12 7.69 22.12
CA SER A 13 3.30 7.60 20.68
C SER A 13 2.16 6.82 19.97
N PRO A 14 1.48 7.42 18.98
CA PRO A 14 0.39 6.78 18.25
C PRO A 14 0.86 5.60 17.38
N TYR A 15 2.17 5.28 17.36
CA TYR A 15 2.78 4.17 16.61
C TYR A 15 2.78 2.83 17.37
N SER A 16 2.01 2.72 18.45
CA SER A 16 1.87 1.46 19.19
C SER A 16 1.08 0.45 18.35
N ILE A 17 1.78 -0.46 17.66
CA ILE A 17 1.19 -1.68 17.11
C ILE A 17 0.72 -2.50 18.31
N ASP A 18 -0.58 -2.54 18.54
CA ASP A 18 -1.21 -3.46 19.49
C ASP A 18 -1.05 -4.89 18.95
N ILE A 19 0.08 -5.53 19.26
CA ILE A 19 0.22 -6.97 19.05
C ILE A 19 -0.70 -7.63 20.08
N LEU A 20 -1.85 -8.11 19.60
CA LEU A 20 -2.75 -9.01 20.32
C LEU A 20 -2.02 -10.33 20.57
N LEU A 21 -1.16 -10.35 21.59
CA LEU A 21 -0.56 -11.57 22.10
C LEU A 21 -1.58 -12.25 23.03
N PRO A 22 -1.87 -13.56 22.85
CA PRO A 22 -2.77 -14.28 23.74
C PRO A 22 -2.24 -14.21 25.18
N SER A 23 -3.12 -13.85 26.13
CA SER A 23 -2.74 -13.85 27.54
C SER A 23 -2.49 -15.29 28.00
N PRO A 24 -1.31 -15.63 28.55
CA PRO A 24 -1.14 -16.91 29.20
C PRO A 24 -2.02 -16.97 30.45
N SER A 25 -2.78 -18.06 30.63
CA SER A 25 -3.59 -18.28 31.82
C SER A 25 -2.68 -18.46 33.05
N PRO A 26 -3.12 -18.00 34.24
CA PRO A 26 -2.29 -17.99 35.44
C PRO A 26 -2.30 -19.37 36.10
N SER A 27 -1.56 -20.34 35.55
CA SER A 27 -1.20 -21.54 36.30
C SER A 27 0.10 -22.16 35.82
N SER A 28 0.99 -22.39 36.78
CA SER A 28 2.30 -23.07 36.73
C SER A 28 3.53 -22.22 36.35
N SER A 29 4.50 -22.17 37.28
CA SER A 29 5.78 -21.47 37.18
C SER A 29 6.80 -21.98 36.12
N PRO A 30 6.59 -23.04 35.31
CA PRO A 30 7.41 -23.30 34.13
C PRO A 30 7.19 -22.30 32.97
N GLN A 31 6.06 -21.58 32.93
CA GLN A 31 5.68 -20.74 31.78
C GLN A 31 6.69 -19.63 31.44
N ARG A 32 7.29 -18.94 32.42
CA ARG A 32 8.21 -17.82 32.13
C ARG A 32 9.48 -18.25 31.39
N ALA A 33 10.02 -19.42 31.72
CA ALA A 33 11.22 -19.94 31.05
C ALA A 33 10.93 -20.35 29.60
N HIS A 34 9.71 -20.79 29.29
CA HIS A 34 9.26 -21.06 27.92
C HIS A 34 8.98 -19.76 27.15
N VAL A 35 8.35 -18.76 27.79
CA VAL A 35 8.12 -17.44 27.18
C VAL A 35 9.44 -16.82 26.71
N ALA A 36 10.48 -16.85 27.55
CA ALA A 36 11.80 -16.34 27.19
C ALA A 36 12.50 -17.08 26.04
N LYS A 37 12.09 -18.30 25.68
CA LYS A 37 12.68 -19.09 24.59
C LYS A 37 11.88 -19.05 23.29
N HIS A 38 10.59 -18.76 23.37
CA HIS A 38 9.67 -18.82 22.22
C HIS A 38 9.12 -17.45 21.80
N PHE A 39 9.36 -16.40 22.58
CA PHE A 39 8.86 -15.06 22.31
C PHE A 39 9.99 -14.04 22.30
N VAL A 40 9.92 -13.16 21.30
CA VAL A 40 10.73 -11.94 21.16
C VAL A 40 9.77 -10.75 21.04
N ALA A 41 10.22 -9.57 21.43
CA ALA A 41 9.42 -8.35 21.35
C ALA A 41 10.08 -7.35 20.41
N LEU A 42 9.26 -6.71 19.56
CA LEU A 42 9.63 -5.57 18.75
C LEU A 42 8.84 -4.39 19.33
N SER A 43 9.48 -3.52 20.11
CA SER A 43 8.76 -2.46 20.81
C SER A 43 9.66 -1.30 21.25
N THR A 44 9.03 -0.16 21.48
CA THR A 44 9.62 1.01 22.15
C THR A 44 9.40 0.97 23.67
N ASN A 45 8.48 0.14 24.18
CA ASN A 45 8.05 0.14 25.59
C ASN A 45 8.61 -1.04 26.38
N THR A 46 9.77 -0.85 27.01
CA THR A 46 10.43 -1.88 27.83
C THR A 46 9.61 -2.31 29.05
N LYS A 47 8.83 -1.40 29.64
CA LYS A 47 8.04 -1.70 30.85
C LYS A 47 6.94 -2.72 30.56
N GLU A 48 6.21 -2.54 29.46
CA GLU A 48 5.13 -3.47 29.07
C GLU A 48 5.67 -4.81 28.57
N VAL A 49 6.80 -4.81 27.83
CA VAL A 49 7.46 -6.04 27.38
C VAL A 49 7.94 -6.90 28.56
N THR A 50 8.57 -6.27 29.55
CA THR A 50 9.04 -6.97 30.75
C THR A 50 7.89 -7.41 31.65
N LYS A 51 6.81 -6.62 31.75
CA LYS A 51 5.55 -7.01 32.43
C LYS A 51 4.93 -8.25 31.81
N PHE A 52 4.99 -8.41 30.48
CA PHE A 52 4.52 -9.61 29.78
C PHE A 52 5.38 -10.86 30.08
N GLY A 53 6.62 -10.68 30.52
CA GLY A 53 7.54 -11.78 30.87
C GLY A 53 8.52 -12.16 29.75
N ILE A 54 8.67 -11.32 28.72
CA ILE A 54 9.75 -11.44 27.73
C ILE A 54 11.05 -10.92 28.34
N ASP A 55 12.14 -11.65 28.12
CA ASP A 55 13.48 -11.23 28.54
C ASP A 55 13.86 -9.93 27.81
N ALA A 56 14.37 -8.93 28.53
CA ALA A 56 14.79 -7.66 27.94
C ALA A 56 15.88 -7.85 26.86
N ARG A 57 16.65 -8.93 26.91
CA ARG A 57 17.64 -9.29 25.88
C ARG A 57 17.00 -9.72 24.55
N ASN A 58 15.74 -10.14 24.58
CA ASN A 58 14.95 -10.54 23.42
C ASN A 58 14.03 -9.40 22.93
N MET A 59 14.28 -8.18 23.42
CA MET A 59 13.59 -6.97 22.97
C MET A 59 14.45 -6.27 21.93
N PHE A 60 13.91 -6.14 20.71
CA PHE A 60 14.51 -5.35 19.64
C PHE A 60 13.85 -3.99 19.62
N ALA A 61 14.64 -2.97 19.95
CA ALA A 61 14.15 -1.60 20.07
C ALA A 61 14.01 -0.93 18.70
N PHE A 62 13.04 -0.03 18.61
CA PHE A 62 12.95 1.02 17.60
C PHE A 62 12.49 2.30 18.29
N TRP A 63 12.36 3.40 17.56
CA TRP A 63 12.14 4.73 18.11
C TRP A 63 10.85 5.37 17.61
N ASP A 64 10.43 6.45 18.28
CA ASP A 64 9.22 7.23 18.00
C ASP A 64 9.23 7.93 16.63
N TRP A 65 10.41 8.29 16.12
CA TRP A 65 10.57 8.82 14.77
C TRP A 65 10.44 7.76 13.67
N VAL A 66 10.38 6.47 14.03
CA VAL A 66 10.06 5.38 13.09
C VAL A 66 8.55 5.25 13.01
N GLY A 67 7.95 5.96 12.05
CA GLY A 67 6.53 5.79 11.76
C GLY A 67 6.21 4.35 11.35
N GLY A 68 5.10 3.79 11.82
CA GLY A 68 4.74 2.38 11.57
C GLY A 68 4.73 1.99 10.08
N ARG A 69 4.39 2.95 9.20
CA ARG A 69 4.43 2.78 7.75
C ARG A 69 5.83 2.75 7.13
N TYR A 70 6.81 3.35 7.79
CA TYR A 70 8.22 3.42 7.37
C TYR A 70 9.09 2.49 8.22
N SER A 71 8.49 1.52 8.93
CA SER A 71 9.21 0.77 9.98
C SER A 71 9.92 -0.48 9.50
N LEU A 72 9.73 -0.91 8.24
CA LEU A 72 10.29 -2.18 7.74
C LEU A 72 11.82 -2.26 7.93
N TRP A 73 12.49 -1.12 7.83
CA TRP A 73 13.93 -0.94 7.92
C TRP A 73 14.48 -1.13 9.35
N SER A 74 13.59 -1.07 10.35
CA SER A 74 13.93 -1.14 11.78
C SER A 74 13.86 -2.57 12.33
N ALA A 75 13.83 -2.70 13.66
CA ALA A 75 13.55 -3.95 14.35
C ALA A 75 12.28 -4.66 13.85
N ILE A 76 11.29 -3.94 13.32
CA ILE A 76 10.08 -4.53 12.73
C ILE A 76 10.42 -5.49 11.57
N GLY A 77 11.52 -5.24 10.85
CA GLY A 77 12.03 -6.11 9.78
C GLY A 77 12.66 -7.42 10.26
N LEU A 78 12.65 -7.74 11.57
CA LEU A 78 13.28 -8.97 12.09
C LEU A 78 12.76 -10.24 11.41
N SER A 79 11.47 -10.33 11.12
CA SER A 79 10.90 -11.49 10.42
C SER A 79 11.44 -11.64 9.00
N ILE A 80 11.71 -10.52 8.32
CA ILE A 80 12.33 -10.49 7.00
C ILE A 80 13.76 -11.02 7.13
N ALA A 81 14.55 -10.48 8.06
CA ALA A 81 15.93 -10.92 8.30
C ALA A 81 16.03 -12.42 8.66
N ILE A 82 15.06 -12.96 9.41
CA ILE A 82 14.98 -14.39 9.70
C ILE A 82 14.71 -15.20 8.42
N PHE A 83 13.84 -14.72 7.55
CA PHE A 83 13.43 -15.44 6.34
C PHE A 83 14.49 -15.42 5.23
N ILE A 84 15.10 -14.26 4.95
CA ILE A 84 16.08 -14.11 3.86
C ILE A 84 17.54 -14.17 4.34
N GLY A 85 17.78 -14.15 5.65
CA GLY A 85 19.12 -14.06 6.25
C GLY A 85 19.60 -12.61 6.39
N TYR A 86 20.54 -12.39 7.32
CA TYR A 86 21.04 -11.05 7.64
C TYR A 86 21.70 -10.35 6.45
N GLU A 87 22.53 -11.05 5.68
CA GLU A 87 23.22 -10.44 4.52
C GLU A 87 22.23 -9.90 3.49
N ASN A 88 21.19 -10.66 3.15
CA ASN A 88 20.16 -10.19 2.22
C ASN A 88 19.32 -9.06 2.82
N PHE A 89 19.09 -9.05 4.13
CA PHE A 89 18.45 -7.91 4.79
C PHE A 89 19.34 -6.67 4.77
N HIS A 90 20.65 -6.83 4.95
CA HIS A 90 21.61 -5.74 4.83
C HIS A 90 21.65 -5.17 3.40
N GLU A 91 21.65 -6.02 2.37
CA GLU A 91 21.51 -5.61 0.96
C GLU A 91 20.22 -4.81 0.72
N LEU A 92 19.10 -5.23 1.32
CA LEU A 92 17.84 -4.48 1.28
C LEU A 92 18.00 -3.06 1.86
N LEU A 93 18.69 -2.91 3.00
CA LEU A 93 18.99 -1.60 3.59
C LEU A 93 19.93 -0.77 2.70
N LEU A 94 20.95 -1.39 2.12
CA LEU A 94 21.91 -0.72 1.23
C LEU A 94 21.22 -0.15 0.00
N GLY A 95 20.32 -0.92 -0.63
CA GLY A 95 19.57 -0.43 -1.78
C GLY A 95 18.67 0.77 -1.46
N ALA A 96 18.06 0.80 -0.29
CA ALA A 96 17.32 1.98 0.19
C ALA A 96 18.26 3.17 0.40
N HIS A 97 19.40 2.94 1.04
CA HIS A 97 20.41 3.97 1.28
C HIS A 97 20.99 4.57 -0.02
N GLU A 98 21.18 3.76 -1.06
CA GLU A 98 21.56 4.25 -2.39
C GLU A 98 20.51 5.21 -2.98
N MET A 99 19.23 4.87 -2.84
CA MET A 99 18.13 5.72 -3.28
C MET A 99 18.02 7.01 -2.43
N ASP A 100 18.29 6.94 -1.13
CA ASP A 100 18.38 8.12 -0.26
C ASP A 100 19.48 9.09 -0.72
N ASN A 101 20.66 8.55 -1.03
CA ASN A 101 21.78 9.33 -1.54
C ASN A 101 21.46 9.95 -2.89
N HIS A 102 20.82 9.20 -3.80
CA HIS A 102 20.33 9.71 -5.07
C HIS A 102 19.33 10.86 -4.85
N PHE A 103 18.30 10.64 -4.04
CA PHE A 103 17.28 11.65 -3.73
C PHE A 103 17.88 12.94 -3.15
N LYS A 104 18.88 12.82 -2.29
CA LYS A 104 19.54 13.95 -1.63
C LYS A 104 20.49 14.73 -2.55
N THR A 105 21.17 14.06 -3.48
CA THR A 105 22.32 14.65 -4.20
C THR A 105 22.07 14.90 -5.68
N ALA A 106 21.15 14.17 -6.32
CA ALA A 106 20.87 14.33 -7.73
C ALA A 106 20.20 15.68 -8.03
N PRO A 107 20.56 16.36 -9.14
CA PRO A 107 19.84 17.54 -9.63
C PRO A 107 18.34 17.25 -9.80
N LEU A 108 17.49 18.23 -9.54
CA LEU A 108 16.02 18.05 -9.50
C LEU A 108 15.47 17.44 -10.80
N GLU A 109 16.00 17.86 -11.95
CA GLU A 109 15.63 17.41 -13.29
C GLU A 109 16.06 15.97 -13.62
N GLN A 110 16.93 15.37 -12.80
CA GLN A 110 17.40 13.97 -12.91
C GLN A 110 17.01 13.13 -11.69
N ASN A 111 16.28 13.73 -10.75
CA ASN A 111 15.94 13.11 -9.49
C ASN A 111 14.65 12.28 -9.65
N ILE A 112 14.82 10.95 -9.66
CA ILE A 112 13.75 9.98 -9.98
C ILE A 112 12.53 10.17 -9.08
N PRO A 113 12.63 10.16 -7.72
CA PRO A 113 11.49 10.41 -6.85
C PRO A 113 10.78 11.75 -7.11
N ILE A 114 11.54 12.82 -7.38
CA ILE A 114 10.98 14.15 -7.63
C ILE A 114 10.20 14.17 -8.94
N LEU A 115 10.75 13.61 -10.02
CA LEU A 115 10.07 13.52 -11.31
C LEU A 115 8.78 12.70 -11.19
N LEU A 116 8.82 11.57 -10.49
CA LEU A 116 7.62 10.75 -10.23
C LEU A 116 6.56 11.52 -9.43
N ALA A 117 6.98 12.29 -8.42
CA ALA A 117 6.08 13.11 -7.61
C ALA A 117 5.41 14.21 -8.44
N LEU A 118 6.19 14.92 -9.25
CA LEU A 118 5.70 16.00 -10.11
C LEU A 118 4.75 15.50 -11.20
N MET A 119 5.02 14.34 -11.81
CA MET A 119 4.08 13.70 -12.73
C MET A 119 2.78 13.29 -12.02
N GLY A 120 2.88 12.76 -10.80
CA GLY A 120 1.70 12.46 -9.98
C GLY A 120 0.86 13.70 -9.68
N ILE A 121 1.50 14.82 -9.29
CA ILE A 121 0.85 16.11 -9.05
C ILE A 121 0.20 16.64 -10.34
N LEU A 122 0.89 16.55 -11.49
CA LEU A 122 0.35 16.97 -12.77
C LEU A 122 -1.01 16.31 -13.02
N TYR A 123 -1.07 14.98 -12.91
CA TYR A 123 -2.31 14.25 -13.18
C TYR A 123 -3.37 14.42 -12.08
N ASN A 124 -2.97 14.42 -10.81
CA ASN A 124 -3.89 14.56 -9.68
C ASN A 124 -4.51 15.96 -9.62
N ASN A 125 -3.68 17.01 -9.70
CA ASN A 125 -4.11 18.38 -9.45
C ASN A 125 -4.60 19.11 -10.71
N PHE A 126 -4.05 18.81 -11.89
CA PHE A 126 -4.42 19.52 -13.12
C PHE A 126 -5.35 18.70 -14.02
N PHE A 127 -5.16 17.38 -14.12
CA PHE A 127 -6.05 16.50 -14.89
C PHE A 127 -7.17 15.88 -14.05
N GLY A 128 -7.19 16.10 -12.73
CA GLY A 128 -8.23 15.59 -11.83
C GLY A 128 -8.26 14.06 -11.69
N ALA A 129 -7.15 13.38 -11.96
CA ALA A 129 -7.05 11.94 -11.83
C ALA A 129 -7.04 11.52 -10.35
N GLN A 130 -8.15 10.95 -9.88
CA GLN A 130 -8.34 10.59 -8.46
C GLN A 130 -7.60 9.32 -8.02
N THR A 131 -7.08 8.53 -8.97
CA THR A 131 -6.50 7.21 -8.68
C THR A 131 -5.16 7.05 -9.36
N HIS A 132 -4.26 6.29 -8.74
CA HIS A 132 -2.96 5.93 -9.31
C HIS A 132 -2.76 4.42 -9.22
N ALA A 133 -2.48 3.77 -10.35
CA ALA A 133 -2.34 2.33 -10.42
C ALA A 133 -0.87 1.89 -10.35
N ILE A 134 -0.55 0.90 -9.51
CA ILE A 134 0.78 0.29 -9.43
C ILE A 134 0.68 -1.15 -9.96
N LEU A 135 1.34 -1.43 -11.08
CA LEU A 135 1.14 -2.64 -11.88
C LEU A 135 2.48 -3.37 -12.07
N PRO A 136 2.95 -4.14 -11.06
CA PRO A 136 4.20 -4.86 -11.17
C PRO A 136 4.04 -6.12 -12.03
N TYR A 137 4.87 -6.26 -13.07
CA TYR A 137 5.01 -7.45 -13.90
C TYR A 137 6.02 -8.41 -13.26
N ASP A 138 5.80 -8.71 -11.99
CA ASP A 138 6.53 -9.71 -11.22
C ASP A 138 5.60 -10.28 -10.13
N GLN A 139 5.46 -11.60 -10.07
CA GLN A 139 4.52 -12.26 -9.16
C GLN A 139 4.96 -12.17 -7.69
N TYR A 140 6.26 -12.07 -7.39
CA TYR A 140 6.74 -11.88 -6.03
C TYR A 140 6.28 -10.51 -5.48
N MET A 141 6.07 -9.53 -6.37
CA MET A 141 5.56 -8.20 -6.03
C MET A 141 4.02 -8.12 -5.90
N HIS A 142 3.30 -9.24 -5.79
CA HIS A 142 1.83 -9.21 -5.66
C HIS A 142 1.29 -8.40 -4.46
N ARG A 143 2.08 -8.28 -3.37
CA ARG A 143 1.74 -7.41 -2.22
C ARG A 143 2.26 -5.99 -2.34
N PHE A 144 3.03 -5.66 -3.37
CA PHE A 144 3.63 -4.34 -3.54
C PHE A 144 2.57 -3.24 -3.69
N PRO A 145 1.48 -3.38 -4.48
CA PRO A 145 0.43 -2.38 -4.51
C PRO A 145 -0.27 -2.21 -3.15
N ALA A 146 -0.54 -3.31 -2.44
CA ALA A 146 -1.17 -3.28 -1.12
C ALA A 146 -0.28 -2.65 -0.04
N TYR A 147 1.04 -2.82 -0.17
CA TYR A 147 2.04 -2.21 0.71
C TYR A 147 1.95 -0.67 0.67
N PHE A 148 1.77 -0.08 -0.51
CA PHE A 148 1.55 1.37 -0.69
C PHE A 148 0.11 1.84 -0.45
N GLN A 149 -0.86 0.93 -0.43
CA GLN A 149 -2.24 1.25 -0.04
C GLN A 149 -2.39 1.47 1.46
N GLN A 150 -1.90 0.54 2.30
CA GLN A 150 -2.38 0.47 3.68
C GLN A 150 -1.35 0.10 4.78
N VAL A 151 -0.34 -0.74 4.52
CA VAL A 151 0.33 -1.47 5.64
C VAL A 151 1.81 -1.10 5.85
N GLY A 152 2.49 -0.70 4.79
CA GLY A 152 3.82 -0.13 4.85
C GLY A 152 3.70 1.35 4.57
N VAL A 153 4.32 1.85 3.52
CA VAL A 153 4.56 3.29 3.26
C VAL A 153 3.32 4.16 2.95
N GLY A 154 2.15 3.56 2.76
CA GLY A 154 0.83 4.21 2.71
C GLY A 154 0.79 5.61 2.09
N ASP A 155 0.79 5.74 0.76
CA ASP A 155 0.55 7.03 0.07
C ASP A 155 -0.76 7.64 0.58
N MET A 156 -1.80 6.79 0.70
CA MET A 156 -3.12 7.16 1.19
C MET A 156 -3.14 7.59 2.67
N GLU A 157 -2.43 6.89 3.56
CA GLU A 157 -2.38 7.27 4.98
C GLU A 157 -1.49 8.51 5.21
N SER A 158 -0.39 8.61 4.45
CA SER A 158 0.54 9.73 4.51
C SER A 158 -0.10 11.01 3.99
N ASN A 159 -0.56 10.98 2.73
CA ASN A 159 -0.99 12.15 1.98
C ASN A 159 -2.51 12.31 1.86
N GLY A 160 -3.32 11.39 2.40
CA GLY A 160 -4.78 11.52 2.51
C GLY A 160 -5.19 12.54 3.57
N LYS A 161 -4.77 13.79 3.41
CA LYS A 161 -4.96 14.89 4.36
C LYS A 161 -5.69 16.05 3.68
N HIS A 162 -6.41 16.84 4.48
CA HIS A 162 -7.13 18.02 4.01
C HIS A 162 -6.70 19.31 4.74
N VAL A 163 -5.80 19.22 5.71
CA VAL A 163 -5.31 20.36 6.50
C VAL A 163 -3.81 20.51 6.30
N SER A 164 -3.37 21.74 6.02
CA SER A 164 -1.98 22.10 5.85
C SER A 164 -1.24 22.13 7.21
N ARG A 165 0.08 22.29 7.16
CA ARG A 165 0.92 22.47 8.36
C ARG A 165 0.65 23.80 9.07
N SER A 166 0.11 24.80 8.37
CA SER A 166 -0.36 26.06 8.95
C SER A 166 -1.71 25.94 9.68
N GLY A 167 -2.41 24.81 9.53
CA GLY A 167 -3.74 24.58 10.11
C GLY A 167 -4.90 25.05 9.23
N GLU A 168 -4.63 25.43 7.98
CA GLU A 168 -5.65 25.85 7.01
C GLU A 168 -6.11 24.67 6.15
N GLU A 169 -7.33 24.74 5.61
CA GLU A 169 -7.84 23.72 4.69
C GLU A 169 -7.18 23.87 3.30
N VAL A 170 -6.65 22.75 2.78
CA VAL A 170 -5.98 22.74 1.47
C VAL A 170 -6.99 23.00 0.34
N GLN A 171 -6.61 23.85 -0.62
CA GLN A 171 -7.46 24.22 -1.76
C GLN A 171 -7.25 23.33 -3.00
N THR A 172 -6.49 22.24 -2.85
CA THR A 172 -6.08 21.34 -3.93
C THR A 172 -6.30 19.89 -3.53
N SER A 173 -6.49 18.99 -4.51
CA SER A 173 -6.46 17.55 -4.26
C SER A 173 -5.11 17.12 -3.64
N THR A 174 -5.13 16.19 -2.69
CA THR A 174 -3.94 15.64 -2.04
C THR A 174 -3.71 14.19 -2.49
N GLY A 175 -3.47 13.24 -1.58
CA GLY A 175 -3.11 11.87 -1.91
C GLY A 175 -4.15 11.17 -2.80
N PRO A 176 -3.72 10.51 -3.90
CA PRO A 176 -4.63 9.75 -4.77
C PRO A 176 -4.99 8.40 -4.14
N ILE A 177 -6.06 7.78 -4.66
CA ILE A 177 -6.39 6.39 -4.31
C ILE A 177 -5.42 5.45 -5.02
N ILE A 178 -4.61 4.73 -4.26
CA ILE A 178 -3.69 3.72 -4.80
C ILE A 178 -4.42 2.39 -4.97
N TRP A 179 -4.17 1.71 -6.09
CA TRP A 179 -4.69 0.37 -6.33
C TRP A 179 -3.83 -0.38 -7.34
N GLY A 180 -4.01 -1.69 -7.47
CA GLY A 180 -3.30 -2.49 -8.46
C GLY A 180 -3.14 -3.95 -8.09
N GLU A 181 -2.79 -4.75 -9.08
CA GLU A 181 -2.51 -6.18 -8.99
C GLU A 181 -1.33 -6.50 -9.94
N PRO A 182 -0.59 -7.59 -9.71
CA PRO A 182 0.50 -7.95 -10.59
C PRO A 182 0.02 -8.31 -12.01
N GLY A 183 0.84 -7.98 -13.00
CA GLY A 183 0.66 -8.42 -14.39
C GLY A 183 1.00 -9.91 -14.54
N THR A 184 0.33 -10.67 -15.42
CA THR A 184 -0.71 -10.27 -16.38
C THR A 184 -2.14 -10.42 -15.85
N ASN A 185 -2.33 -10.88 -14.61
CA ASN A 185 -3.66 -11.11 -14.02
C ASN A 185 -4.55 -9.86 -14.07
N GLY A 186 -3.97 -8.68 -13.78
CA GLY A 186 -4.69 -7.40 -13.89
C GLY A 186 -5.28 -7.14 -15.28
N GLN A 187 -4.63 -7.62 -16.34
CA GLN A 187 -5.12 -7.45 -17.73
C GLN A 187 -6.48 -8.11 -17.95
N HIS A 188 -6.72 -9.24 -17.28
CA HIS A 188 -7.96 -10.00 -17.38
C HIS A 188 -9.03 -9.56 -16.36
N ALA A 189 -8.73 -8.58 -15.51
CA ALA A 189 -9.63 -8.11 -14.47
C ALA A 189 -10.17 -6.70 -14.74
N PHE A 190 -9.29 -5.70 -14.78
CA PHE A 190 -9.68 -4.29 -14.74
C PHE A 190 -9.06 -3.41 -15.83
N TYR A 191 -8.15 -3.93 -16.66
CA TYR A 191 -7.56 -3.19 -17.76
C TYR A 191 -8.59 -2.75 -18.80
N GLN A 192 -9.73 -3.44 -18.90
CA GLN A 192 -10.88 -3.00 -19.68
C GLN A 192 -11.31 -1.57 -19.30
N LEU A 193 -11.39 -1.27 -18.01
CA LEU A 193 -11.75 0.06 -17.52
C LEU A 193 -10.62 1.06 -17.78
N ILE A 194 -9.36 0.66 -17.63
CA ILE A 194 -8.22 1.55 -17.90
C ILE A 194 -8.22 1.96 -19.38
N HIS A 195 -8.43 1.01 -20.30
CA HIS A 195 -8.40 1.23 -21.74
C HIS A 195 -9.63 1.93 -22.31
N GLN A 196 -10.84 1.54 -21.93
CA GLN A 196 -12.08 2.04 -22.54
C GLN A 196 -13.03 2.72 -21.56
N GLY A 197 -12.69 2.75 -20.28
CA GLY A 197 -13.47 3.49 -19.28
C GLY A 197 -13.33 5.00 -19.44
N THR A 198 -14.21 5.72 -18.73
CA THR A 198 -14.31 7.18 -18.76
C THR A 198 -13.39 7.87 -17.76
N LYS A 199 -12.62 7.12 -16.97
CA LYS A 199 -11.69 7.65 -15.97
C LYS A 199 -10.27 7.70 -16.52
N LEU A 200 -9.56 8.77 -16.20
CA LEU A 200 -8.12 8.86 -16.43
C LEU A 200 -7.39 8.21 -15.24
N VAL A 201 -6.53 7.25 -15.52
CA VAL A 201 -5.78 6.49 -14.51
C VAL A 201 -4.30 6.49 -14.90
N PRO A 202 -3.46 7.33 -14.28
CA PRO A 202 -2.02 7.19 -14.32
C PRO A 202 -1.59 5.81 -13.79
N CYS A 203 -0.71 5.14 -14.52
CA CYS A 203 -0.24 3.81 -14.17
C CYS A 203 1.29 3.76 -14.10
N ASP A 204 1.84 3.22 -13.02
CA ASP A 204 3.25 2.81 -12.94
C ASP A 204 3.35 1.32 -13.27
N PHE A 205 4.02 1.01 -14.36
CA PHE A 205 4.36 -0.36 -14.77
C PHE A 205 5.78 -0.67 -14.30
N LEU A 206 5.97 -1.76 -13.55
CA LEU A 206 7.27 -2.16 -13.02
C LEU A 206 7.67 -3.53 -13.56
N ALA A 207 8.88 -3.74 -14.05
CA ALA A 207 9.33 -5.05 -14.51
C ALA A 207 10.84 -5.29 -14.35
N PRO A 208 11.26 -6.49 -13.89
CA PRO A 208 12.65 -6.91 -13.99
C PRO A 208 13.01 -7.29 -15.43
N VAL A 209 14.25 -7.04 -15.84
CA VAL A 209 14.84 -7.53 -17.10
C VAL A 209 15.16 -9.03 -17.01
N GLU A 210 15.54 -9.49 -15.82
CA GLU A 210 15.88 -10.88 -15.53
C GLU A 210 14.90 -11.51 -14.55
N THR A 211 14.39 -12.69 -14.90
CA THR A 211 13.59 -13.52 -13.99
C THR A 211 14.45 -14.31 -13.00
N HIS A 212 13.93 -14.52 -11.79
CA HIS A 212 14.47 -15.53 -10.86
C HIS A 212 14.23 -16.96 -11.33
N ASN A 213 13.23 -17.17 -12.19
CA ASN A 213 12.77 -18.48 -12.63
C ASN A 213 12.84 -18.57 -14.17
N PRO A 214 14.01 -18.87 -14.77
CA PRO A 214 14.18 -18.98 -16.23
C PRO A 214 13.61 -20.30 -16.79
N ILE A 215 12.32 -20.56 -16.52
CA ILE A 215 11.60 -21.75 -16.97
C ILE A 215 11.49 -21.74 -18.49
N ALA A 216 11.62 -22.92 -19.11
CA ALA A 216 11.57 -23.10 -20.56
C ALA A 216 12.54 -22.18 -21.32
N GLY A 217 13.75 -21.98 -20.77
CA GLY A 217 14.78 -21.15 -21.39
C GLY A 217 14.48 -19.65 -21.37
N GLY A 218 13.62 -19.18 -20.46
CA GLY A 218 13.25 -17.76 -20.34
C GLY A 218 11.99 -17.37 -21.13
N ARG A 219 11.41 -18.28 -21.93
CA ARG A 219 10.24 -17.99 -22.77
C ARG A 219 9.05 -17.41 -22.01
N HIS A 220 8.81 -17.86 -20.77
CA HIS A 220 7.74 -17.30 -19.94
C HIS A 220 7.98 -15.83 -19.60
N HIS A 221 9.24 -15.45 -19.38
CA HIS A 221 9.61 -14.07 -19.10
C HIS A 221 9.52 -13.20 -20.36
N ASP A 222 9.90 -13.71 -21.52
CA ASP A 222 9.72 -12.99 -22.79
C ASP A 222 8.24 -12.69 -23.08
N ILE A 223 7.35 -13.66 -22.84
CA ILE A 223 5.90 -13.48 -22.97
C ILE A 223 5.39 -12.44 -21.95
N LEU A 224 5.90 -12.45 -20.72
CA LEU A 224 5.53 -11.47 -19.71
C LEU A 224 5.96 -10.05 -20.13
N LEU A 225 7.19 -9.89 -20.61
CA LEU A 225 7.74 -8.60 -21.04
C LEU A 225 7.10 -8.11 -22.35
N SER A 226 6.75 -8.99 -23.29
CA SER A 226 5.99 -8.58 -24.47
C SER A 226 4.66 -7.95 -24.10
N ASN A 227 4.00 -8.49 -23.07
CA ASN A 227 2.77 -7.93 -22.51
C ASN A 227 3.02 -6.61 -21.77
N PHE A 228 4.11 -6.49 -21.02
CA PHE A 228 4.51 -5.22 -20.38
C PHE A 228 4.65 -4.08 -21.39
N PHE A 229 5.44 -4.30 -22.45
CA PHE A 229 5.66 -3.29 -23.49
C PHE A 229 4.39 -2.97 -24.29
N ALA A 230 3.63 -4.00 -24.68
CA ALA A 230 2.43 -3.83 -25.48
C ALA A 230 1.34 -3.04 -24.74
N GLN A 231 1.22 -3.18 -23.41
CA GLN A 231 0.19 -2.47 -22.66
C GLN A 231 0.44 -0.97 -22.58
N THR A 232 1.69 -0.54 -22.34
CA THR A 232 2.03 0.88 -22.31
C THR A 232 1.92 1.50 -23.71
N GLU A 233 2.31 0.77 -24.76
CA GLU A 233 2.11 1.20 -26.15
C GLU A 233 0.62 1.34 -26.50
N ALA A 234 -0.20 0.35 -26.15
CA ALA A 234 -1.63 0.37 -26.43
C ALA A 234 -2.35 1.53 -25.71
N LEU A 235 -1.95 1.84 -24.47
CA LEU A 235 -2.50 2.97 -23.70
C LEU A 235 -2.15 4.32 -24.35
N MET A 236 -0.97 4.45 -24.94
CA MET A 236 -0.55 5.65 -25.65
C MET A 236 -1.21 5.76 -27.03
N ALA A 237 -1.07 4.74 -27.87
CA ALA A 237 -1.43 4.80 -29.28
C ALA A 237 -2.94 4.64 -29.54
N GLY A 238 -3.63 3.85 -28.71
CA GLY A 238 -5.02 3.48 -28.97
C GLY A 238 -5.20 2.73 -30.29
N LYS A 239 -6.43 2.76 -30.82
CA LYS A 239 -6.82 2.15 -32.10
C LYS A 239 -7.96 2.93 -32.71
N THR A 240 -7.72 3.48 -33.90
CA THR A 240 -8.65 4.37 -34.61
C THR A 240 -9.80 3.61 -35.27
N GLU A 241 -10.90 4.30 -35.56
CA GLU A 241 -12.03 3.72 -36.30
C GLU A 241 -11.63 3.12 -37.65
N ALA A 242 -10.73 3.77 -38.39
CA ALA A 242 -10.27 3.29 -39.69
C ALA A 242 -9.54 1.94 -39.58
N GLN A 243 -8.68 1.79 -38.57
CA GLN A 243 -7.99 0.53 -38.28
C GLN A 243 -8.99 -0.57 -37.88
N VAL A 244 -9.94 -0.24 -37.00
CA VAL A 244 -10.99 -1.19 -36.59
C VAL A 244 -11.85 -1.64 -37.77
N ARG A 245 -12.27 -0.71 -38.64
CA ARG A 245 -13.05 -1.02 -39.86
C ARG A 245 -12.26 -1.94 -40.79
N ALA A 246 -10.97 -1.66 -41.01
CA ALA A 246 -10.11 -2.49 -41.85
C ALA A 246 -9.95 -3.91 -41.28
N GLU A 247 -9.73 -4.04 -39.97
CA GLU A 247 -9.64 -5.35 -39.29
C GLU A 247 -10.96 -6.13 -39.39
N LEU A 248 -12.11 -5.49 -39.15
CA LEU A 248 -13.42 -6.13 -39.20
C LEU A 248 -13.83 -6.52 -40.63
N ALA A 249 -13.44 -5.73 -41.63
CA ALA A 249 -13.71 -6.04 -43.04
C ALA A 249 -12.86 -7.20 -43.57
N ALA A 250 -11.69 -7.46 -42.95
CA ALA A 250 -10.83 -8.59 -43.27
C ALA A 250 -11.28 -9.90 -42.60
N ASP A 251 -12.16 -9.84 -41.60
CA ASP A 251 -12.68 -11.01 -40.91
C ASP A 251 -13.91 -11.59 -41.65
N PRO A 252 -13.79 -12.77 -42.30
CA PRO A 252 -14.90 -13.35 -43.07
C PRO A 252 -16.07 -13.82 -42.20
N SER A 253 -15.92 -13.87 -40.87
CA SER A 253 -16.98 -14.24 -39.94
C SER A 253 -17.95 -13.10 -39.62
N ILE A 254 -17.62 -11.85 -39.99
CA ILE A 254 -18.40 -10.67 -39.63
C ILE A 254 -19.17 -10.16 -40.85
N ALA A 255 -20.50 -10.17 -40.76
CA ALA A 255 -21.34 -9.64 -41.82
C ALA A 255 -21.20 -8.10 -41.92
N SER A 256 -21.17 -7.56 -43.15
CA SER A 256 -20.93 -6.13 -43.40
C SER A 256 -21.87 -5.18 -42.64
N HIS A 257 -23.13 -5.59 -42.43
CA HIS A 257 -24.12 -4.80 -41.68
C HIS A 257 -23.87 -4.76 -40.16
N GLN A 258 -23.00 -5.64 -39.64
CA GLN A 258 -22.60 -5.66 -38.23
C GLN A 258 -21.36 -4.80 -37.98
N VAL A 259 -20.53 -4.55 -38.99
CA VAL A 259 -19.27 -3.79 -38.87
C VAL A 259 -19.51 -2.45 -38.19
N GLU A 260 -20.44 -1.63 -38.72
CA GLU A 260 -20.73 -0.30 -38.16
C GLU A 260 -21.25 -0.34 -36.72
N LYS A 261 -21.88 -1.44 -36.31
CA LYS A 261 -22.33 -1.62 -34.91
C LYS A 261 -21.17 -1.98 -33.98
N ILE A 262 -20.16 -2.68 -34.49
CA ILE A 262 -19.02 -3.18 -33.69
C ILE A 262 -17.91 -2.14 -33.58
N VAL A 263 -17.69 -1.34 -34.62
CA VAL A 263 -16.64 -0.31 -34.68
C VAL A 263 -16.53 0.53 -33.39
N PRO A 264 -17.59 1.19 -32.89
CA PRO A 264 -17.46 2.06 -31.72
C PRO A 264 -17.04 1.31 -30.44
N HIS A 265 -17.32 0.00 -30.35
CA HIS A 265 -16.95 -0.82 -29.20
C HIS A 265 -15.49 -1.30 -29.25
N LYS A 266 -14.86 -1.28 -30.43
CA LYS A 266 -13.46 -1.72 -30.63
C LYS A 266 -12.49 -0.57 -30.85
N VAL A 267 -12.96 0.67 -30.81
CA VAL A 267 -12.10 1.87 -30.80
C VAL A 267 -11.45 2.01 -29.43
N PHE A 268 -10.17 2.38 -29.43
CA PHE A 268 -9.41 2.72 -28.24
C PHE A 268 -8.93 4.16 -28.40
N THR A 269 -9.29 5.03 -27.46
CA THR A 269 -9.00 6.47 -27.55
C THR A 269 -7.51 6.79 -27.43
N GLY A 270 -6.72 5.88 -26.82
CA GLY A 270 -5.30 6.12 -26.54
C GLY A 270 -5.10 7.30 -25.60
N ASN A 271 -3.91 7.91 -25.68
CA ASN A 271 -3.49 9.08 -24.90
C ASN A 271 -3.68 8.91 -23.38
N LYS A 272 -3.39 7.71 -22.87
CA LYS A 272 -3.45 7.38 -21.44
C LYS A 272 -2.04 7.27 -20.86
N PRO A 273 -1.74 7.97 -19.76
CA PRO A 273 -0.37 8.11 -19.26
C PRO A 273 0.11 6.87 -18.51
N THR A 274 1.37 6.50 -18.74
CA THR A 274 2.05 5.42 -18.03
C THR A 274 3.50 5.80 -17.74
N ASN A 275 4.03 5.34 -16.61
CA ASN A 275 5.46 5.30 -16.34
C ASN A 275 5.94 3.84 -16.47
N SER A 276 7.04 3.62 -17.16
CA SER A 276 7.69 2.30 -17.24
C SER A 276 8.97 2.30 -16.43
N ILE A 277 8.98 1.56 -15.32
CA ILE A 277 10.10 1.44 -14.39
C ILE A 277 10.70 0.05 -14.56
N MET A 278 11.86 -0.01 -15.21
CA MET A 278 12.59 -1.25 -15.42
C MET A 278 13.84 -1.31 -14.55
N PHE A 279 14.18 -2.50 -14.08
CA PHE A 279 15.36 -2.77 -13.28
C PHE A 279 15.95 -4.12 -13.66
N GLN A 280 17.25 -4.34 -13.41
CA GLN A 280 17.92 -5.54 -13.93
C GLN A 280 17.31 -6.83 -13.39
N LYS A 281 17.16 -6.97 -12.07
CA LYS A 281 16.60 -8.15 -11.41
C LYS A 281 16.01 -7.75 -10.07
N LEU A 282 14.96 -8.44 -9.61
CA LEU A 282 14.36 -8.15 -8.30
C LEU A 282 15.21 -8.72 -7.15
N THR A 283 16.32 -8.07 -6.82
CA THR A 283 17.17 -8.44 -5.68
C THR A 283 16.71 -7.74 -4.39
N PRO A 284 17.19 -8.14 -3.19
CA PRO A 284 16.90 -7.41 -1.95
C PRO A 284 17.28 -5.92 -2.06
N ALA A 285 18.46 -5.59 -2.58
CA ALA A 285 18.88 -4.22 -2.82
C ALA A 285 17.92 -3.48 -3.77
N THR A 286 17.56 -4.10 -4.90
CA THR A 286 16.61 -3.50 -5.85
C THR A 286 15.24 -3.24 -5.21
N LEU A 287 14.73 -4.18 -4.42
CA LEU A 287 13.48 -3.97 -3.68
C LEU A 287 13.61 -2.79 -2.70
N GLY A 288 14.75 -2.68 -2.01
CA GLY A 288 15.05 -1.57 -1.11
C GLY A 288 14.99 -0.22 -1.81
N SER A 289 15.69 -0.11 -2.95
CA SER A 289 15.69 1.12 -3.76
C SER A 289 14.29 1.47 -4.27
N LEU A 290 13.50 0.48 -4.70
CA LEU A 290 12.13 0.70 -5.18
C LEU A 290 11.21 1.19 -4.07
N ILE A 291 11.30 0.64 -2.85
CA ILE A 291 10.48 1.10 -1.73
C ILE A 291 10.88 2.54 -1.36
N ALA A 292 12.17 2.81 -1.15
CA ALA A 292 12.66 4.15 -0.82
C ALA A 292 12.32 5.19 -1.89
N MET A 293 12.31 4.80 -3.17
CA MET A 293 11.90 5.68 -4.28
C MET A 293 10.46 6.17 -4.10
N TYR A 294 9.54 5.28 -3.71
CA TYR A 294 8.15 5.66 -3.43
C TYR A 294 7.99 6.42 -2.12
N GLU A 295 8.78 6.11 -1.07
CA GLU A 295 8.81 6.88 0.17
C GLU A 295 9.17 8.35 -0.11
N HIS A 296 10.21 8.59 -0.91
CA HIS A 296 10.62 9.93 -1.31
C HIS A 296 9.62 10.61 -2.26
N LYS A 297 8.98 9.85 -3.16
CA LYS A 297 7.88 10.37 -3.99
C LYS A 297 6.75 10.93 -3.11
N ILE A 298 6.32 10.16 -2.12
CA ILE A 298 5.24 10.53 -1.19
C ILE A 298 5.64 11.76 -0.37
N PHE A 299 6.89 11.80 0.12
CA PHE A 299 7.43 12.95 0.82
C PHE A 299 7.39 14.22 -0.02
N VAL A 300 7.87 14.18 -1.27
CA VAL A 300 7.90 15.35 -2.17
C VAL A 300 6.47 15.85 -2.43
N GLN A 301 5.52 14.95 -2.69
CA GLN A 301 4.12 15.34 -2.90
C GLN A 301 3.54 16.03 -1.66
N GLY A 302 3.77 15.46 -0.47
CA GLY A 302 3.30 16.04 0.78
C GLY A 302 3.89 17.41 1.08
N VAL A 303 5.18 17.61 0.78
CA VAL A 303 5.85 18.92 0.92
C VAL A 303 5.24 19.95 -0.02
N ILE A 304 4.96 19.59 -1.28
CA ILE A 304 4.35 20.50 -2.26
C ILE A 304 2.93 20.91 -1.85
N TRP A 305 2.16 19.98 -1.27
CA TRP A 305 0.81 20.26 -0.76
C TRP A 305 0.79 20.92 0.63
N ASP A 306 1.96 21.18 1.23
CA ASP A 306 2.11 21.72 2.60
C ASP A 306 1.36 20.91 3.66
N ILE A 307 1.34 19.57 3.54
CA ILE A 307 0.69 18.67 4.51
C ILE A 307 1.72 17.91 5.36
N ASN A 308 1.25 17.31 6.45
CA ASN A 308 2.08 16.40 7.25
C ASN A 308 1.90 14.95 6.79
N SER A 309 2.85 14.44 6.00
CA SER A 309 2.87 13.05 5.52
C SER A 309 3.14 12.00 6.62
N PHE A 310 3.48 12.43 7.84
CA PHE A 310 3.98 11.54 8.89
C PHE A 310 3.02 11.32 10.06
N ASP A 311 1.90 12.04 10.15
CA ASP A 311 0.86 11.76 11.17
C ASP A 311 -0.30 10.89 10.62
N GLN A 312 -1.21 10.46 11.51
CA GLN A 312 -2.39 9.66 11.15
C GLN A 312 -3.60 9.90 12.07
N TRP A 313 -3.96 11.16 12.34
CA TRP A 313 -5.08 11.50 13.24
C TRP A 313 -6.44 10.90 12.80
N GLY A 314 -6.62 10.62 11.51
CA GLY A 314 -7.87 10.08 10.96
C GLY A 314 -8.30 8.72 11.52
N VAL A 315 -7.40 7.96 12.16
CA VAL A 315 -7.73 6.64 12.72
C VAL A 315 -8.30 6.72 14.14
N GLU A 316 -8.21 7.87 14.81
CA GLU A 316 -8.55 7.99 16.23
C GLU A 316 -10.05 7.93 16.50
N LEU A 317 -10.86 8.59 15.66
CA LEU A 317 -12.32 8.61 15.81
C LEU A 317 -12.90 7.19 15.80
N GLY A 318 -12.46 6.34 14.87
CA GLY A 318 -12.88 4.95 14.81
C GLY A 318 -12.53 4.16 16.08
N LYS A 319 -11.33 4.38 16.64
CA LYS A 319 -10.91 3.74 17.89
C LYS A 319 -11.74 4.23 19.08
N GLN A 320 -12.07 5.51 19.16
CA GLN A 320 -12.92 6.08 20.22
C GLN A 320 -14.33 5.50 20.16
N LEU A 321 -14.96 5.50 18.98
CA LEU A 321 -16.30 4.95 18.78
C LEU A 321 -16.34 3.43 19.07
N ALA A 322 -15.34 2.67 18.61
CA ALA A 322 -15.28 1.24 18.90
C ALA A 322 -15.16 0.93 20.39
N LYS A 323 -14.36 1.73 21.14
CA LYS A 323 -14.25 1.60 22.61
C LYS A 323 -15.57 1.90 23.31
N ALA A 324 -16.36 2.87 22.81
CA ALA A 324 -17.67 3.18 23.36
C ALA A 324 -18.70 2.08 23.05
N ILE A 325 -18.67 1.50 21.85
CA ILE A 325 -19.62 0.45 21.42
C ILE A 325 -19.31 -0.91 22.08
N LEU A 326 -18.04 -1.25 22.32
CA LEU A 326 -17.65 -2.58 22.81
C LEU A 326 -18.40 -3.03 24.09
N PRO A 327 -18.56 -2.20 25.14
CA PRO A 327 -19.38 -2.55 26.30
C PRO A 327 -20.85 -2.79 25.98
N GLU A 328 -21.41 -2.06 25.02
CA GLU A 328 -22.83 -2.18 24.63
C GLU A 328 -23.16 -3.52 23.97
N LEU A 329 -22.16 -4.16 23.35
CA LEU A 329 -22.26 -5.49 22.75
C LEU A 329 -22.29 -6.64 23.78
N GLY A 330 -21.81 -6.40 25.00
CA GLY A 330 -21.77 -7.38 26.09
C GLY A 330 -23.00 -7.35 27.01
N SER A 331 -23.77 -6.26 26.97
CA SER A 331 -24.97 -6.07 27.81
C SER A 331 -26.17 -6.82 27.22
N ASP A 332 -26.27 -8.11 27.48
CA ASP A 332 -27.36 -8.96 26.97
C ASP A 332 -28.75 -8.43 27.36
N GLY A 333 -29.69 -8.45 26.39
CA GLY A 333 -31.08 -8.01 26.60
C GLY A 333 -31.32 -6.50 26.64
N VAL A 334 -30.27 -5.66 26.63
CA VAL A 334 -30.41 -4.19 26.65
C VAL A 334 -30.51 -3.65 25.22
N HIS A 335 -31.61 -2.98 24.90
CA HIS A 335 -31.78 -2.27 23.64
C HIS A 335 -30.90 -1.01 23.60
N VAL A 336 -30.11 -0.85 22.55
CA VAL A 336 -29.22 0.30 22.36
C VAL A 336 -29.96 1.38 21.56
N ALA A 337 -29.99 2.61 22.10
CA ALA A 337 -30.65 3.78 21.50
C ALA A 337 -29.80 5.07 21.59
N SER A 338 -28.53 4.96 21.94
CA SER A 338 -27.61 6.07 22.20
C SER A 338 -26.98 6.67 20.93
N HIS A 339 -27.03 5.95 19.80
CA HIS A 339 -26.40 6.35 18.54
C HIS A 339 -27.44 6.79 17.50
N ASP A 340 -27.01 7.02 16.26
CA ASP A 340 -27.91 7.19 15.13
C ASP A 340 -28.75 5.91 14.86
N ALA A 341 -29.83 6.06 14.11
CA ALA A 341 -30.77 4.97 13.85
C ALA A 341 -30.14 3.76 13.14
N SER A 342 -29.13 3.97 12.29
CA SER A 342 -28.45 2.87 11.59
C SER A 342 -27.59 2.08 12.57
N THR A 343 -26.72 2.76 13.31
CA THR A 343 -25.83 2.14 14.29
C THR A 343 -26.62 1.38 15.37
N ASN A 344 -27.68 1.99 15.90
CA ASN A 344 -28.57 1.32 16.86
C ASN A 344 -29.20 0.06 16.25
N GLY A 345 -29.74 0.15 15.02
CA GLY A 345 -30.35 -0.98 14.34
C GLY A 345 -29.38 -2.15 14.14
N LEU A 346 -28.14 -1.86 13.72
CA LEU A 346 -27.09 -2.86 13.51
C LEU A 346 -26.66 -3.53 14.80
N ILE A 347 -26.41 -2.75 15.86
CA ILE A 347 -26.02 -3.29 17.17
C ILE A 347 -27.12 -4.20 17.71
N ASN A 348 -28.37 -3.75 17.68
CA ASN A 348 -29.49 -4.54 18.18
C ASN A 348 -29.73 -5.80 17.33
N PHE A 349 -29.64 -5.70 16.00
CA PHE A 349 -29.70 -6.88 15.12
C PHE A 349 -28.61 -7.89 15.48
N TYR A 350 -27.36 -7.45 15.64
CA TYR A 350 -26.25 -8.29 16.07
C TYR A 350 -26.56 -8.97 17.42
N LYS A 351 -27.01 -8.22 18.42
CA LYS A 351 -27.33 -8.75 19.76
C LYS A 351 -28.45 -9.80 19.73
N THR A 352 -29.49 -9.61 18.90
CA THR A 352 -30.59 -10.58 18.76
C THR A 352 -30.14 -11.88 18.08
N HIS A 353 -29.16 -11.83 17.17
CA HIS A 353 -28.74 -12.98 16.36
C HIS A 353 -27.42 -13.62 16.81
N LYS A 354 -26.69 -12.97 17.72
CA LYS A 354 -25.45 -13.50 18.28
C LYS A 354 -25.78 -14.76 19.09
N LYS A 355 -25.30 -15.90 18.61
CA LYS A 355 -25.30 -17.13 19.41
C LYS A 355 -24.32 -16.95 20.57
N GLN A 356 -24.79 -17.17 21.79
CA GLN A 356 -23.91 -17.27 22.95
C GLN A 356 -23.02 -18.51 22.76
N TYR A 357 -21.69 -18.32 22.82
CA TYR A 357 -20.68 -19.37 22.73
C TYR A 357 -20.04 -19.60 24.09
#